data_AF-A0A0P4W605-F1
#
_entry.id   AF-A0A0P4W605-F1
#
_cell.length_a   1.000
_cell.length_b   1.000
_cell.length_c   1.000
_cell.angle_alpha   90.00
_cell.angle_beta   90.00
_cell.angle_gamma   90.00
#
_symmetry.space_group_name_H-M   'P 1'
#
loop_
_entity.id
_entity.type
_entity.pdbx_description
1 polymer ?
#
loop_
_entity_poly.entity_id
_entity_poly.type
_entity_poly.pdbx_seq_one_letter_code
_entity_poly.pdbx_strand_id
1 'polypeptide(L)'
;MVVGACAVCGCPASQRCGKCHLTAYCSKDHQKQHWKTHRTECSPYRVCQSEDLGRYLEASRDILPGEIILKDSPLVLGPRQVTVPVCLGCFTPVNGTYSCTMCGWPLCGPDCQKNDLHKAECQLSRNRRKQTARSSSV
;
A
#
# COMPACT_ATOMS: atom_id res chain seq x y z
N MET A 1 28.68 -8.94 -24.91
CA MET A 1 28.03 -9.99 -24.09
C MET A 1 26.53 -9.85 -24.25
N VAL A 2 25.83 -10.89 -24.70
CA VAL A 2 24.36 -10.89 -24.82
C VAL A 2 23.80 -11.22 -23.44
N VAL A 3 22.97 -10.33 -22.89
CA VAL A 3 22.48 -10.41 -21.51
C VAL A 3 21.04 -10.91 -21.38
N GLY A 4 20.39 -11.20 -22.52
CA GLY A 4 19.02 -11.68 -22.64
C GLY A 4 18.40 -11.29 -23.99
N ALA A 5 17.07 -11.37 -24.09
CA ALA A 5 16.30 -10.84 -25.22
C ALA A 5 15.73 -9.46 -24.87
N CYS A 6 15.64 -8.57 -25.87
CA CYS A 6 15.06 -7.25 -25.68
C CYS A 6 13.56 -7.35 -25.37
N ALA A 7 13.10 -6.73 -24.29
CA ALA A 7 11.69 -6.73 -23.87
C ALA A 7 10.72 -6.04 -24.85
N VAL A 8 11.23 -5.38 -25.90
CA VAL A 8 10.42 -4.69 -26.92
C VAL A 8 10.40 -5.45 -28.25
N CYS A 9 11.58 -5.84 -28.76
CA CYS A 9 11.69 -6.44 -30.10
C CYS A 9 12.18 -7.89 -30.14
N GLY A 10 12.55 -8.48 -28.99
CA GLY A 10 13.05 -9.86 -28.90
C GLY A 10 14.49 -10.08 -29.37
N CYS A 11 15.10 -9.12 -30.08
CA CYS A 11 16.51 -9.23 -30.52
C CYS A 11 17.48 -9.37 -29.31
N PRO A 12 18.70 -9.91 -29.53
CA PRO A 12 19.71 -9.99 -28.49
C PRO A 12 19.94 -8.64 -27.79
N ALA A 13 19.78 -8.65 -26.46
CA ALA A 13 19.98 -7.48 -25.64
C ALA A 13 21.45 -7.32 -25.23
N SER A 14 21.92 -6.09 -25.22
CA SER A 14 23.28 -5.71 -24.81
C SER A 14 23.30 -5.08 -23.41
N GLN A 15 22.14 -4.66 -22.89
CA GLN A 15 22.01 -3.92 -21.64
C GLN A 15 20.85 -4.46 -20.80
N ARG A 16 21.00 -4.42 -19.47
CA ARG A 16 19.91 -4.68 -18.52
C ARG A 16 19.38 -3.36 -17.96
N CYS A 17 18.12 -3.35 -17.50
CA CYS A 17 17.59 -2.22 -16.76
C CYS A 17 18.45 -1.97 -15.52
N GLY A 18 19.13 -0.82 -15.42
CA GLY A 18 20.05 -0.53 -14.29
C GLY A 18 19.39 -0.49 -12.90
N LYS A 19 18.05 -0.41 -12.80
CA LYS A 19 17.35 -0.38 -11.51
C LYS A 19 17.00 -1.78 -10.98
N CYS A 20 16.58 -2.71 -11.84
CA CYS A 20 16.13 -4.05 -11.42
C CYS A 20 17.03 -5.18 -11.90
N HIS A 21 17.82 -5.00 -12.97
CA HIS A 21 18.57 -6.04 -13.67
C HIS A 21 17.72 -7.23 -14.19
N LEU A 22 16.38 -7.19 -14.07
CA LEU A 22 15.47 -8.27 -14.46
C LEU A 22 15.06 -8.22 -15.94
N THR A 23 15.00 -7.03 -16.54
CA THR A 23 14.65 -6.85 -17.95
C THR A 23 15.87 -6.41 -18.75
N ALA A 24 15.92 -6.81 -20.03
CA ALA A 24 17.02 -6.52 -20.93
C ALA A 24 16.54 -5.77 -22.19
N TYR A 25 17.43 -4.95 -22.76
CA TYR A 25 17.17 -4.12 -23.92
C TYR A 25 18.37 -4.14 -24.87
N CYS A 26 18.10 -4.08 -26.17
CA CYS A 26 19.15 -3.90 -27.18
C CYS A 26 19.64 -2.44 -27.26
N SER A 27 18.85 -1.47 -26.79
CA SER A 27 19.18 -0.05 -26.78
C SER A 27 18.46 0.71 -25.65
N LYS A 28 18.94 1.93 -25.35
CA LYS A 28 18.29 2.86 -24.40
C LYS A 28 16.90 3.31 -24.90
N ASP A 29 16.68 3.35 -26.21
CA ASP A 29 15.39 3.74 -26.79
C ASP A 29 14.30 2.72 -26.49
N HIS A 30 14.60 1.43 -26.65
CA HIS A 30 13.66 0.36 -26.26
C HIS A 30 13.42 0.33 -24.74
N GLN A 31 14.41 0.69 -23.91
CA GLN A 31 14.18 0.87 -22.48
C GLN A 31 13.20 2.02 -22.20
N LYS A 32 13.37 3.20 -22.85
CA LYS A 32 12.47 4.34 -22.68
C LYS A 32 11.06 4.04 -23.17
N GLN A 33 10.93 3.30 -24.28
CA GLN A 33 9.64 2.85 -24.81
C GLN A 33 8.93 1.93 -23.82
N HIS A 34 9.63 0.93 -23.28
CA HIS A 34 9.07 -0.01 -22.31
C HIS A 34 8.86 0.60 -20.91
N TRP A 35 9.54 1.71 -20.59
CA TRP A 35 9.50 2.31 -19.25
C TRP A 35 8.09 2.66 -18.76
N LYS A 36 7.16 3.00 -19.68
CA LYS A 36 5.78 3.34 -19.34
C LYS A 36 5.07 2.22 -18.58
N THR A 37 5.33 0.97 -18.95
CA THR A 37 4.77 -0.23 -18.31
C THR A 37 5.75 -0.82 -17.29
N HIS A 38 7.05 -0.86 -17.60
CA HIS A 38 8.04 -1.49 -16.74
C HIS A 38 8.18 -0.81 -15.37
N ARG A 39 8.02 0.52 -15.28
CA ARG A 39 8.30 1.28 -14.05
C ARG A 39 7.51 0.82 -12.83
N THR A 40 6.29 0.30 -13.03
CA THR A 40 5.42 -0.19 -11.94
C THR A 40 5.83 -1.57 -11.45
N GLU A 41 6.56 -2.32 -12.26
CA GLU A 41 7.06 -3.67 -11.95
C GLU A 41 8.58 -3.65 -11.64
N CYS A 42 9.24 -2.51 -11.84
CA CYS A 42 10.69 -2.36 -11.73
C CYS A 42 11.14 -2.27 -10.27
N SER A 43 11.48 -3.44 -9.73
CA SER A 43 11.95 -3.65 -8.34
C SER A 43 13.29 -4.37 -8.30
N PRO A 44 14.14 -4.14 -7.28
CA PRO A 44 15.46 -4.79 -7.15
C PRO A 44 15.37 -6.25 -6.64
N TYR A 45 14.23 -6.90 -6.82
CA TYR A 45 13.98 -8.27 -6.39
C TYR A 45 13.01 -8.96 -7.36
N ARG A 46 13.03 -10.28 -7.36
CA ARG A 46 12.03 -11.14 -8.01
C ARG A 46 11.29 -11.98 -6.97
N VAL A 47 10.05 -12.35 -7.30
CA VAL A 47 9.27 -13.31 -6.52
C VAL A 47 9.66 -14.71 -6.95
N CYS A 48 10.03 -15.55 -6.00
CA CYS A 48 10.41 -16.94 -6.18
C CYS A 48 9.54 -17.85 -5.30
N GLN A 49 9.64 -19.16 -5.51
CA GLN A 49 8.91 -20.15 -4.75
C GLN A 49 9.80 -21.36 -4.45
N SER A 50 9.72 -21.88 -3.23
CA SER A 50 10.37 -23.14 -2.82
C SER A 50 9.42 -23.97 -1.96
N GLU A 51 9.72 -25.25 -1.81
CA GLU A 51 8.96 -26.15 -0.95
C GLU A 51 9.11 -25.78 0.53
N ASP A 52 10.30 -25.37 0.97
CA ASP A 52 10.59 -25.07 2.37
C ASP A 52 10.03 -23.71 2.84
N LEU A 53 10.02 -22.69 1.97
CA LEU A 53 9.67 -21.31 2.34
C LEU A 53 8.32 -20.84 1.76
N GLY A 54 7.75 -21.57 0.80
CA GLY A 54 6.66 -21.07 -0.01
C GLY A 54 7.11 -19.92 -0.91
N ARG A 55 6.35 -18.82 -0.97
CA ARG A 55 6.70 -17.64 -1.79
C ARG A 55 7.69 -16.74 -1.05
N TYR A 56 8.78 -16.36 -1.71
CA TYR A 56 9.82 -15.50 -1.13
C TYR A 56 10.34 -14.48 -2.15
N LEU A 57 11.08 -13.48 -1.67
CA LEU A 57 11.75 -12.48 -2.51
C LEU A 57 13.25 -12.78 -2.57
N GLU A 58 13.80 -12.74 -3.79
CA GLU A 58 15.23 -12.86 -4.03
C GLU A 58 15.75 -11.58 -4.69
N ALA A 59 16.87 -11.05 -4.20
CA ALA A 59 17.50 -9.88 -4.79
C ALA A 59 17.93 -10.16 -6.24
N SER A 60 17.61 -9.25 -7.16
CA SER A 60 17.95 -9.39 -8.58
C SER A 60 19.26 -8.71 -8.97
N ARG A 61 19.84 -7.96 -8.03
CA ARG A 61 21.13 -7.28 -8.10
C ARG A 61 21.66 -7.02 -6.69
N ASP A 62 22.89 -6.55 -6.59
CA ASP A 62 23.41 -6.01 -5.33
C ASP A 62 22.57 -4.81 -4.88
N ILE A 63 22.18 -4.80 -3.60
CA ILE A 63 21.38 -3.76 -2.97
C ILE A 63 22.29 -3.03 -1.99
N LEU A 64 22.48 -1.72 -2.19
CA LEU A 64 23.37 -0.92 -1.36
C LEU A 64 22.74 -0.60 0.00
N PRO A 65 23.56 -0.39 1.06
CA PRO A 65 23.06 0.04 2.36
C PRO A 65 22.20 1.30 2.26
N GLY A 66 21.01 1.26 2.85
CA GLY A 66 20.05 2.37 2.86
C GLY A 66 19.10 2.42 1.64
N GLU A 67 19.24 1.53 0.66
CA GLU A 67 18.25 1.45 -0.44
C GLU A 67 16.89 0.94 0.05
N ILE A 68 15.83 1.52 -0.50
CA ILE A 68 14.45 1.05 -0.27
C ILE A 68 14.17 -0.14 -1.19
N ILE A 69 14.05 -1.33 -0.60
CA ILE A 69 13.72 -2.57 -1.34
C ILE A 69 12.22 -2.64 -1.64
N LEU A 70 11.40 -2.49 -0.60
CA LEU A 70 9.94 -2.57 -0.66
C LEU A 70 9.33 -1.32 -0.03
N LYS A 71 8.32 -0.76 -0.69
CA LYS A 71 7.47 0.28 -0.14
C LYS A 71 6.04 -0.05 -0.50
N ASP A 72 5.20 -0.18 0.50
CA ASP A 72 3.79 -0.52 0.31
C ASP A 72 2.89 0.36 1.19
N SER A 73 1.68 0.60 0.71
CA SER A 73 0.64 1.28 1.48
C SER A 73 -0.20 0.22 2.20
N PRO A 74 -0.58 0.45 3.47
CA PRO A 74 -1.37 -0.53 4.22
C PRO A 74 -2.73 -0.79 3.55
N LEU A 75 -3.15 -2.05 3.53
CA LEU A 75 -4.45 -2.43 2.96
C LEU A 75 -5.63 -1.95 3.81
N VAL A 76 -5.49 -2.03 5.14
CA VAL A 76 -6.50 -1.60 6.11
C VAL A 76 -5.81 -0.82 7.21
N LEU A 77 -6.42 0.30 7.59
CA LEU A 77 -6.03 1.12 8.72
C LEU A 77 -7.16 1.11 9.74
N GLY A 78 -6.83 0.93 11.01
CA GLY A 78 -7.82 0.89 12.08
C GLY A 78 -7.18 0.89 13.46
N PRO A 79 -7.95 1.22 14.51
CA PRO A 79 -7.48 1.13 15.88
C PRO A 79 -7.19 -0.34 16.27
N ARG A 80 -6.26 -0.52 17.21
CA ARG A 80 -5.99 -1.83 17.82
C ARG A 80 -7.20 -2.28 18.65
N GLN A 81 -7.45 -3.59 18.75
CA GLN A 81 -8.62 -4.15 19.47
C GLN A 81 -8.75 -3.66 20.92
N VAL A 82 -7.62 -3.51 21.62
CA VAL A 82 -7.55 -2.95 22.97
C VAL A 82 -6.60 -1.77 22.94
N THR A 83 -7.17 -0.57 23.04
CA THR A 83 -6.46 0.70 23.04
C THR A 83 -7.23 1.70 23.90
N VAL A 84 -6.53 2.73 24.39
CA VAL A 84 -7.20 3.96 24.83
C VAL A 84 -8.04 4.52 23.67
N PRO A 85 -9.10 5.31 23.94
CA PRO A 85 -9.86 5.95 22.88
C PRO A 85 -8.93 6.71 21.93
N VAL A 86 -9.00 6.40 20.64
CA VAL A 86 -8.25 7.07 19.58
C VAL A 86 -9.20 7.68 18.56
N CYS A 87 -8.74 8.72 17.90
CA CYS A 87 -9.44 9.32 16.77
C CYS A 87 -9.47 8.36 15.58
N LEU A 88 -10.65 8.14 14.99
CA LEU A 88 -10.82 7.27 13.82
C LEU A 88 -10.38 7.92 12.49
N GLY A 89 -9.89 9.16 12.51
CA GLY A 89 -9.36 9.85 11.33
C GLY A 89 -7.82 9.83 11.25
N CYS A 90 -7.13 9.89 12.39
CA CYS A 90 -5.67 9.98 12.45
C CYS A 90 -5.02 9.01 13.44
N PHE A 91 -5.81 8.21 14.15
CA PHE A 91 -5.39 7.18 15.09
C PHE A 91 -4.58 7.67 16.31
N THR A 92 -4.61 8.98 16.60
CA THR A 92 -4.00 9.53 17.81
C THR A 92 -4.95 9.41 19.01
N PRO A 93 -4.42 9.27 20.24
CA PRO A 93 -5.23 9.25 21.46
C PRO A 93 -6.10 10.50 21.61
N VAL A 94 -7.32 10.31 22.10
CA VAL A 94 -8.28 11.40 22.36
C VAL A 94 -8.81 11.33 23.78
N ASN A 95 -9.04 12.48 24.38
CA ASN A 95 -9.64 12.65 25.70
C ASN A 95 -11.18 12.72 25.66
N GLY A 96 -11.78 12.63 24.46
CA GLY A 96 -13.23 12.65 24.28
C GLY A 96 -13.88 14.04 24.30
N THR A 97 -13.10 15.14 24.26
CA THR A 97 -13.65 16.51 24.24
C THR A 97 -14.48 16.82 23.01
N TYR A 98 -14.15 16.18 21.87
CA TYR A 98 -14.89 16.32 20.63
C TYR A 98 -15.39 14.96 20.16
N SER A 99 -16.67 14.90 19.78
CA SER A 99 -17.31 13.74 19.20
C SER A 99 -17.92 14.08 17.86
N CYS A 100 -17.80 13.16 16.90
CA CYS A 100 -18.34 13.33 15.56
C CYS A 100 -19.84 13.60 15.60
N THR A 101 -20.31 14.66 14.93
CA THR A 101 -21.74 15.02 14.98
C THR A 101 -22.65 14.02 14.28
N MET A 102 -22.10 13.14 13.43
CA MET A 102 -22.86 12.17 12.64
C MET A 102 -22.90 10.77 13.26
N CYS A 103 -21.77 10.28 13.76
CA CYS A 103 -21.67 8.93 14.35
C CYS A 103 -21.40 8.92 15.85
N GLY A 104 -20.99 10.07 16.43
CA GLY A 104 -20.70 10.28 17.84
C GLY A 104 -19.49 9.55 18.39
N TRP A 105 -18.57 9.07 17.55
CA TRP A 105 -17.26 8.60 17.99
C TRP A 105 -16.35 9.78 18.38
N PRO A 106 -15.48 9.61 19.40
CA PRO A 106 -14.54 10.64 19.79
C PRO A 106 -13.49 10.85 18.69
N LEU A 107 -13.26 12.10 18.31
CA LEU A 107 -12.27 12.51 17.30
C LEU A 107 -11.44 13.68 17.84
N CYS A 108 -10.36 14.03 17.16
CA CYS A 108 -9.58 15.23 17.50
C CYS A 108 -10.37 16.53 17.26
N GLY A 109 -11.26 16.56 16.27
CA GLY A 109 -11.96 17.78 15.85
C GLY A 109 -12.65 17.66 14.49
N PRO A 110 -13.20 18.77 13.98
CA PRO A 110 -13.93 18.83 12.71
C PRO A 110 -13.12 18.39 11.47
N ASP A 111 -11.81 18.58 11.49
CA ASP A 111 -10.94 18.15 10.38
C ASP A 111 -10.88 16.62 10.28
N CYS A 112 -10.73 15.94 11.43
CA CYS A 112 -10.78 14.49 11.50
C CYS A 112 -12.18 13.93 11.19
N GLN A 113 -13.24 14.71 11.41
CA GLN A 113 -14.60 14.32 11.00
C GLN A 113 -14.76 14.27 9.47
N LYS A 114 -14.03 15.12 8.73
CA LYS A 114 -14.06 15.17 7.26
C LYS A 114 -13.04 14.23 6.60
N ASN A 115 -12.14 13.65 7.38
CA ASN A 115 -11.07 12.79 6.90
C ASN A 115 -11.61 11.51 6.23
N ASP A 116 -11.03 11.14 5.09
CA ASP A 116 -11.41 9.96 4.31
C ASP A 116 -11.32 8.65 5.10
N LEU A 117 -10.32 8.52 5.99
CA LEU A 117 -10.14 7.35 6.84
C LEU A 117 -11.31 7.12 7.80
N HIS A 118 -11.97 8.19 8.25
CA HIS A 118 -13.12 8.12 9.14
C HIS A 118 -14.43 7.79 8.40
N LYS A 119 -14.55 8.09 7.10
CA LYS A 119 -15.84 8.08 6.38
C LYS A 119 -16.55 6.72 6.43
N ALA A 120 -15.82 5.64 6.20
CA ALA A 120 -16.39 4.28 6.19
C ALA A 120 -16.95 3.89 7.57
N GLU A 121 -16.15 4.06 8.64
CA GLU A 121 -16.55 3.74 10.01
C GLU A 121 -17.67 4.65 10.53
N CYS A 122 -17.67 5.92 10.11
CA CYS A 122 -18.70 6.90 10.43
C CYS A 122 -20.07 6.46 9.90
N GLN A 123 -20.13 6.05 8.62
CA GLN A 123 -21.36 5.57 8.00
C GLN A 123 -21.88 4.31 8.70
N LEU A 124 -20.98 3.37 9.00
CA LEU A 124 -21.31 2.10 9.64
C LEU A 124 -21.88 2.32 11.06
N SER A 125 -21.24 3.18 11.84
CA SER A 125 -21.66 3.52 13.21
C SER A 125 -22.97 4.31 13.25
N ARG A 126 -23.19 5.22 12.30
CA ARG A 126 -24.46 5.94 12.14
C ARG A 126 -25.62 4.97 11.91
N ASN A 127 -25.41 3.93 11.11
CA ASN A 127 -26.44 2.95 10.79
C ASN A 127 -26.78 2.06 11.99
N ARG A 128 -25.80 1.69 12.82
CA ARG A 128 -26.05 0.92 14.06
C ARG A 128 -26.86 1.70 15.09
N ARG A 129 -26.62 3.00 15.26
CA ARG A 129 -27.45 3.86 16.14
C ARG A 129 -28.93 3.87 15.75
N LYS A 130 -29.24 3.78 14.45
CA LYS A 130 -30.62 3.70 13.96
C LYS A 130 -31.30 2.36 14.27
N GLN A 131 -30.53 1.29 14.46
CA GLN A 131 -31.06 -0.04 14.78
C GLN A 131 -31.28 -0.22 16.30
N THR A 132 -30.39 0.32 17.14
CA THR A 132 -30.59 0.32 18.60
C THR A 132 -31.73 1.26 19.03
N ALA A 133 -31.93 2.39 18.34
CA ALA A 133 -33.08 3.27 18.59
C ALA A 133 -34.45 2.65 18.22
N ARG A 134 -34.47 1.57 17.43
CA ARG A 134 -35.70 0.83 17.06
C ARG A 134 -36.03 -0.33 18.01
N SER A 135 -35.14 -0.66 18.95
CA SER A 135 -35.29 -1.78 19.88
C SER A 135 -35.63 -1.34 21.32
N SER A 136 -35.94 -0.06 21.55
CA SER A 136 -36.41 0.47 22.84
C SER A 136 -37.90 0.85 22.83
N SER A 137 -38.69 0.19 21.99
CA SER A 137 -40.16 0.26 22.00
C SER A 137 -40.75 -1.14 22.10
N VAL A 138 -40.51 -1.78 23.24
CA VAL A 138 -41.35 -2.85 23.82
C VAL A 138 -41.40 -2.60 25.32
#